data_AF-A0ABD6EWG5-F1
#
_entry.id   AF-A0ABD6EWG5-F1
#
_cell.length_a   1.000
_cell.length_b   1.000
_cell.length_c   1.000
_cell.angle_alpha   90.00
_cell.angle_beta   90.00
_cell.angle_gamma   90.00
#
_symmetry.space_group_name_H-M   'P 1'
#
loop_
_entity.id
_entity.type
_entity.pdbx_description
1 polymer ?
#
loop_
_entity_poly.entity_id
_entity_poly.type
_entity_poly.pdbx_seq_one_letter_code
_entity_poly.pdbx_strand_id
1 'polypeptide(L)'
;MPSSFTVAGVTDTLSPENEKYADALNDVGKTMETVLSIVQTPQFETMEGWKKKKENKIDTVYSKRFECGKIFTCRTVLPMARETIFTEHWDNFVETAKLSKNTSFVEKVAILSPHCEIVHVKFREIVGSNFR
;
A
#
# COMPACT_ATOMS: atom_id res chain seq x y z
N MET A 1 -28.26 -0.23 8.20
CA MET A 1 -27.10 -0.34 9.12
C MET A 1 -25.92 0.29 8.42
N PRO A 2 -25.03 1.01 9.12
CA PRO A 2 -23.88 1.62 8.48
C PRO A 2 -22.94 0.55 7.91
N SER A 3 -22.34 0.84 6.77
CA SER A 3 -21.40 -0.07 6.14
C SER A 3 -20.14 -0.20 6.99
N SER A 4 -19.68 -1.42 7.21
CA SER A 4 -18.47 -1.69 8.01
C SER A 4 -17.69 -2.86 7.45
N PHE A 5 -16.39 -2.88 7.73
CA PHE A 5 -15.49 -3.97 7.36
C PHE A 5 -14.50 -4.22 8.50
N THR A 6 -14.16 -5.49 8.75
CA THR A 6 -13.20 -5.86 9.81
C THR A 6 -12.01 -6.62 9.22
N VAL A 7 -10.79 -6.15 9.48
CA VAL A 7 -9.54 -6.84 9.11
C VAL A 7 -8.60 -6.81 10.30
N ALA A 8 -7.95 -7.95 10.59
CA ALA A 8 -6.93 -8.07 11.65
C ALA A 8 -7.39 -7.55 13.03
N GLY A 9 -8.69 -7.68 13.34
CA GLY A 9 -9.28 -7.22 14.60
C GLY A 9 -9.61 -5.73 14.67
N VAL A 10 -9.41 -4.97 13.57
CA VAL A 10 -9.80 -3.56 13.44
C VAL A 10 -11.06 -3.47 12.59
N THR A 11 -12.08 -2.75 13.08
CA THR A 11 -13.34 -2.54 12.37
C THR A 11 -13.48 -1.08 11.96
N ASP A 12 -13.55 -0.83 10.67
CA ASP A 12 -13.87 0.46 10.10
C ASP A 12 -15.37 0.54 9.81
N THR A 13 -16.03 1.61 10.28
CA THR A 13 -17.46 1.85 10.05
C THR A 13 -17.63 3.21 9.40
N LEU A 14 -18.37 3.27 8.30
CA LEU A 14 -18.62 4.51 7.59
C LEU A 14 -19.61 5.40 8.33
N SER A 15 -19.37 6.70 8.26
CA SER A 15 -20.35 7.71 8.62
C SER A 15 -21.40 7.86 7.49
N PRO A 16 -22.61 8.38 7.78
CA PRO A 16 -23.68 8.50 6.80
C PRO A 16 -23.27 9.23 5.50
N GLU A 17 -22.45 10.27 5.60
CA GLU A 17 -21.94 11.05 4.46
C GLU A 17 -20.95 10.28 3.57
N ASN A 18 -20.34 9.22 4.10
CA ASN A 18 -19.35 8.38 3.43
C ASN A 18 -19.94 7.06 2.90
N GLU A 19 -21.21 6.75 3.15
CA GLU A 19 -21.88 5.52 2.68
C GLU A 19 -21.79 5.32 1.16
N LYS A 20 -21.66 6.42 0.39
CA LYS A 20 -21.37 6.37 -1.05
C LYS A 20 -20.06 5.65 -1.42
N TYR A 21 -19.19 5.38 -0.45
CA TYR A 21 -17.92 4.67 -0.59
C TYR A 21 -17.93 3.27 0.03
N ALA A 22 -19.10 2.72 0.35
CA ALA A 22 -19.23 1.38 0.94
C ALA A 22 -18.49 0.28 0.15
N ASP A 23 -18.61 0.30 -1.18
CA ASP A 23 -17.92 -0.67 -2.05
C ASP A 23 -16.41 -0.50 -1.96
N ALA A 24 -15.91 0.75 -1.93
CA ALA A 24 -14.48 1.02 -1.80
C ALA A 24 -13.92 0.52 -0.46
N LEU A 25 -14.67 0.67 0.64
CA LEU A 25 -14.30 0.12 1.94
C LEU A 25 -14.20 -1.42 1.90
N ASN A 26 -15.16 -2.07 1.23
CA ASN A 26 -15.16 -3.52 1.08
C ASN A 26 -13.98 -4.02 0.23
N ASP A 27 -13.72 -3.37 -0.90
CA ASP A 27 -12.64 -3.73 -1.82
C ASP A 27 -11.26 -3.56 -1.17
N VAL A 28 -11.03 -2.47 -0.45
CA VAL A 28 -9.76 -2.26 0.27
C VAL A 28 -9.62 -3.23 1.44
N GLY A 29 -10.71 -3.56 2.13
CA GLY A 29 -10.74 -4.59 3.18
C GLY A 29 -10.28 -5.95 2.67
N LYS A 30 -10.89 -6.45 1.59
CA LYS A 30 -10.48 -7.69 0.91
C LYS A 30 -9.05 -7.65 0.40
N THR A 31 -8.62 -6.49 -0.12
CA THR A 31 -7.24 -6.28 -0.56
C THR A 31 -6.27 -6.42 0.62
N MET A 32 -6.62 -5.85 1.77
CA MET A 32 -5.80 -5.95 2.98
C MET A 32 -5.74 -7.40 3.50
N GLU A 33 -6.84 -8.15 3.47
CA GLU A 33 -6.83 -9.59 3.78
C GLU A 33 -5.86 -10.36 2.88
N THR A 34 -5.87 -10.06 1.58
CA THR A 34 -4.94 -10.65 0.60
C THR A 34 -3.48 -10.27 0.89
N VAL A 35 -3.22 -9.02 1.26
CA VAL A 35 -1.87 -8.57 1.63
C VAL A 35 -1.41 -9.32 2.88
N LEU A 36 -2.25 -9.41 3.92
CA LEU A 36 -1.96 -10.12 5.15
C LEU A 36 -1.67 -11.60 4.91
N SER A 37 -2.45 -12.27 4.07
CA SER A 37 -2.23 -13.69 3.73
C SER A 37 -0.89 -13.92 3.02
N ILE A 38 -0.30 -12.88 2.39
CA ILE A 38 1.03 -12.95 1.78
C ILE A 38 2.11 -12.66 2.82
N VAL A 39 2.02 -11.54 3.54
CA VAL A 39 3.09 -11.07 4.43
C VAL A 39 3.23 -11.89 5.70
N GLN A 40 2.18 -12.59 6.12
CA GLN A 40 2.20 -13.49 7.28
C GLN A 40 2.79 -14.87 6.96
N THR A 41 3.12 -15.15 5.69
CA THR A 41 3.79 -16.41 5.33
C THR A 41 5.26 -16.39 5.78
N PRO A 42 5.80 -17.50 6.32
CA PRO A 42 7.23 -17.58 6.65
C PRO A 42 8.14 -17.28 5.45
N GLN A 43 7.68 -17.64 4.24
CA GLN A 43 8.41 -17.41 3.00
C GLN A 43 8.49 -15.93 2.62
N PHE A 44 7.58 -15.08 3.11
CA PHE A 44 7.74 -13.64 2.96
C PHE A 44 8.94 -13.15 3.79
N GLU A 45 9.14 -13.69 4.99
CA GLU A 45 10.27 -13.28 5.84
C GLU A 45 11.61 -13.81 5.32
N THR A 46 11.67 -15.08 4.89
CA THR A 46 12.90 -15.69 4.37
C THR A 46 13.17 -15.32 2.90
N MET A 47 12.17 -14.78 2.19
CA MET A 47 12.14 -14.63 0.74
C MET A 47 12.29 -15.96 -0.03
N GLU A 48 12.02 -17.09 0.62
CA GLU A 48 12.04 -18.40 -0.03
C GLU A 48 10.96 -18.51 -1.12
N GLY A 49 11.37 -18.99 -2.30
CA GLY A 49 10.48 -19.05 -3.46
C GLY A 49 10.14 -17.69 -4.08
N TRP A 50 10.73 -16.58 -3.60
CA TRP A 50 10.66 -15.29 -4.26
C TRP A 50 11.85 -15.11 -5.21
N LYS A 51 11.58 -14.61 -6.42
CA LYS A 51 12.64 -14.33 -7.40
C LYS A 51 13.20 -12.92 -7.16
N LYS A 52 14.49 -12.81 -6.81
CA LYS A 52 15.22 -11.52 -6.79
C LYS A 52 15.20 -10.89 -8.19
N LYS A 53 14.88 -9.61 -8.28
CA LYS A 53 14.74 -8.85 -9.55
C LYS A 53 15.77 -7.75 -9.71
N LYS A 54 16.04 -7.02 -8.65
CA LYS A 54 16.99 -5.92 -8.63
C LYS A 54 17.54 -5.78 -7.22
N GLU A 55 18.78 -5.35 -7.12
CA GLU A 55 19.46 -5.07 -5.86
C GLU A 55 20.34 -3.84 -6.08
N ASN A 56 20.30 -2.92 -5.13
CA ASN A 56 21.25 -1.81 -5.03
C ASN A 56 21.85 -1.81 -3.61
N LYS A 57 22.57 -0.76 -3.22
CA LYS A 57 23.23 -0.70 -1.90
C LYS A 57 22.27 -0.79 -0.71
N ILE A 58 21.02 -0.36 -0.86
CA ILE A 58 20.04 -0.23 0.23
C ILE A 58 18.75 -1.01 -0.03
N ASP A 59 18.38 -1.23 -1.30
CA ASP A 59 17.12 -1.83 -1.69
C ASP A 59 17.33 -3.17 -2.39
N THR A 60 16.51 -4.15 -2.03
CA THR A 60 16.37 -5.40 -2.78
C THR A 60 14.93 -5.62 -3.18
N VAL A 61 14.69 -5.81 -4.48
CA VAL A 61 13.36 -6.04 -5.05
C VAL A 61 13.19 -7.51 -5.39
N TYR A 62 12.09 -8.10 -4.94
CA TYR A 62 11.70 -9.47 -5.22
C TYR A 62 10.36 -9.51 -5.96
N SER A 63 10.08 -10.63 -6.62
CA SER A 63 8.75 -10.89 -7.18
C SER A 63 8.34 -12.34 -7.03
N LYS A 64 7.04 -12.57 -6.83
CA LYS A 64 6.42 -13.90 -6.83
C LYS A 64 5.02 -13.80 -7.43
N ARG A 65 4.54 -14.89 -8.04
CA ARG A 65 3.18 -14.96 -8.60
C ARG A 65 2.25 -15.59 -7.57
N PHE A 66 1.12 -14.92 -7.36
CA PHE A 66 -0.01 -15.32 -6.52
C PHE A 66 -1.27 -15.35 -7.39
N GLU A 67 -2.40 -15.77 -6.81
CA GLU A 67 -3.70 -15.77 -7.49
C GLU A 67 -4.13 -14.36 -7.91
N CYS A 68 -3.85 -13.35 -7.08
CA CYS A 68 -4.08 -11.93 -7.40
C CYS A 68 -3.11 -11.34 -8.44
N GLY A 69 -2.17 -12.15 -8.95
CA GLY A 69 -1.22 -11.76 -9.98
C GLY A 69 0.23 -11.75 -9.49
N LYS A 70 1.07 -11.01 -10.20
CA LYS A 70 2.50 -10.93 -9.87
C LYS A 70 2.74 -9.79 -8.90
N ILE A 71 3.16 -10.15 -7.68
CA ILE A 71 3.48 -9.20 -6.62
C ILE A 71 4.97 -8.89 -6.66
N PHE A 72 5.29 -7.62 -6.46
CA PHE A 72 6.64 -7.12 -6.23
C PHE A 72 6.73 -6.61 -4.80
N THR A 73 7.84 -6.92 -4.13
CA THR A 73 8.12 -6.40 -2.78
C THR A 73 9.53 -5.81 -2.76
N CYS A 74 9.69 -4.71 -2.03
CA CYS A 74 10.95 -4.03 -1.82
C CYS A 74 11.36 -4.17 -0.36
N ARG A 75 12.59 -4.63 -0.11
CA ARG A 75 13.21 -4.63 1.21
C ARG A 75 14.25 -3.54 1.26
N THR A 76 14.15 -2.69 2.28
CA THR A 76 15.07 -1.58 2.52
C THR A 76 15.27 -1.39 4.02
N VAL A 77 16.43 -0.85 4.41
CA VAL A 77 16.74 -0.50 5.79
C VAL A 77 16.94 1.01 5.85
N LEU A 78 16.07 1.68 6.58
CA LEU A 78 16.12 3.13 6.74
C LEU A 78 16.68 3.49 8.13
N PRO A 79 17.61 4.45 8.22
CA PRO A 79 18.17 4.90 9.50
C PRO A 79 17.21 5.88 10.21
N MET A 80 15.95 5.48 10.39
CA MET A 80 14.89 6.29 10.99
C MET A 80 14.06 5.46 11.96
N ALA A 81 13.44 6.13 12.94
CA ALA A 81 12.47 5.47 13.80
C ALA A 81 11.25 5.00 13.00
N ARG A 82 10.69 3.85 13.37
CA ARG A 82 9.52 3.28 12.72
C ARG A 82 8.35 4.27 12.72
N GLU A 83 8.11 4.91 13.86
CA GLU A 83 7.01 5.85 14.06
C GLU A 83 7.12 7.02 13.07
N THR A 84 8.32 7.54 12.85
CA THR A 84 8.58 8.57 11.83
C THR A 84 8.21 8.09 10.43
N ILE A 85 8.56 6.84 10.08
CA ILE A 85 8.21 6.29 8.75
C ILE A 85 6.69 6.21 8.59
N PHE A 86 5.97 5.75 9.61
CA PHE A 86 4.50 5.67 9.57
C PHE A 86 3.86 7.05 9.45
N THR A 87 4.28 8.03 10.27
CA THR A 87 3.76 9.40 10.18
C THR A 87 3.99 10.00 8.79
N GLU A 88 5.18 9.83 8.21
CA GLU A 88 5.48 10.38 6.89
C GLU A 88 4.68 9.71 5.75
N HIS A 89 4.40 8.41 5.87
CA HIS A 89 3.73 7.64 4.81
C HIS A 89 2.21 7.52 4.98
N TRP A 90 1.66 7.88 6.16
CA TRP A 90 0.22 7.85 6.43
C TRP A 90 -0.32 9.27 6.63
N ASP A 91 0.13 9.95 7.68
CA ASP A 91 -0.39 11.27 8.06
C ASP A 91 0.01 12.34 7.03
N ASN A 92 1.30 12.34 6.64
CA ASN A 92 1.88 13.30 5.69
C ASN A 92 1.91 12.78 4.25
N PHE A 93 1.13 11.74 3.91
CA PHE A 93 1.23 11.05 2.61
C PHE A 93 1.22 12.01 1.40
N VAL A 94 0.38 13.04 1.40
CA VAL A 94 0.27 14.01 0.30
C VAL A 94 1.59 14.75 0.07
N GLU A 95 2.24 15.23 1.12
CA GLU A 95 3.51 15.95 1.00
C GLU A 95 4.65 14.99 0.65
N THR A 96 4.70 13.83 1.30
CA THR A 96 5.70 12.79 1.02
C THR A 96 5.61 12.29 -0.42
N ALA A 97 4.40 12.07 -0.94
CA ALA A 97 4.20 11.61 -2.30
C ALA A 97 4.65 12.65 -3.34
N LYS A 98 4.59 13.96 -3.06
CA LYS A 98 5.10 15.01 -3.95
C LYS A 98 6.63 15.00 -4.09
N LEU A 99 7.35 14.47 -3.10
CA LEU A 99 8.81 14.32 -3.17
C LEU A 99 9.24 13.24 -4.17
N SER A 100 8.34 12.32 -4.52
CA SER A 100 8.60 11.29 -5.51
C SER A 100 8.66 11.86 -6.93
N LYS A 101 9.75 11.57 -7.63
CA LYS A 101 9.90 11.88 -9.07
C LYS A 101 8.87 11.18 -9.95
N ASN A 102 8.19 10.16 -9.44
CA ASN A 102 7.17 9.41 -10.18
C ASN A 102 5.77 10.00 -10.00
N THR A 103 5.55 10.89 -9.03
CA THR A 103 4.23 11.48 -8.76
C THR A 103 4.11 12.81 -9.50
N SER A 104 2.99 13.01 -10.20
CA SER A 104 2.63 14.31 -10.81
C SER A 104 1.59 15.06 -10.00
N PHE A 105 0.71 14.33 -9.32
CA PHE A 105 -0.38 14.90 -8.54
C PHE A 105 -0.82 13.93 -7.44
N VAL A 106 -1.23 14.47 -6.31
CA VAL A 106 -1.78 13.72 -5.19
C VAL A 106 -2.73 14.61 -4.38
N GLU A 107 -3.91 14.09 -4.06
CA GLU A 107 -4.87 14.74 -3.15
C GLU A 107 -5.63 13.68 -2.33
N LYS A 108 -5.96 14.00 -1.07
CA LYS A 108 -6.91 13.22 -0.27
C LYS A 108 -8.33 13.64 -0.67
N VAL A 109 -9.12 12.71 -1.16
CA VAL A 109 -10.51 12.93 -1.62
C VAL A 109 -11.48 12.82 -0.46
N ALA A 110 -11.29 11.82 0.41
CA ALA A 110 -12.11 11.61 1.59
C ALA A 110 -11.33 10.82 2.65
N ILE A 111 -11.61 11.09 3.93
CA ILE A 111 -11.19 10.26 5.06
C ILE A 111 -12.42 9.47 5.48
N LEU A 112 -12.37 8.15 5.34
CA LEU A 112 -13.50 7.27 5.65
C LEU A 112 -13.48 6.84 7.11
N SER A 113 -12.28 6.64 7.66
CA SER A 113 -12.00 6.30 9.05
C SER A 113 -10.54 6.64 9.38
N PRO A 114 -10.07 6.46 10.63
CA PRO A 114 -8.65 6.58 10.97
C PRO A 114 -7.71 5.63 10.21
N HIS A 115 -8.25 4.57 9.60
CA HIS A 115 -7.48 3.50 8.93
C HIS A 115 -7.78 3.39 7.42
N CYS A 116 -8.67 4.23 6.90
CA CYS A 116 -9.10 4.17 5.51
C CYS A 116 -9.30 5.59 4.93
N GLU A 117 -8.57 5.89 3.86
CA GLU A 117 -8.65 7.14 3.12
C GLU A 117 -8.79 6.86 1.63
N ILE A 118 -9.52 7.74 0.92
CA ILE A 118 -9.57 7.75 -0.54
C ILE A 118 -8.60 8.80 -1.03
N VAL A 119 -7.65 8.38 -1.87
CA VAL A 119 -6.60 9.24 -2.40
C VAL A 119 -6.63 9.18 -3.92
N HIS A 120 -6.56 10.35 -4.56
CA HIS A 120 -6.39 10.46 -5.99
C HIS A 120 -4.94 10.78 -6.29
N VAL A 121 -4.26 9.83 -6.94
CA VAL A 121 -2.85 9.93 -7.32
C VAL A 121 -2.74 9.90 -8.83
N LYS A 122 -1.96 10.82 -9.40
CA LYS A 122 -1.50 10.74 -10.79
C LYS A 122 0.01 10.51 -10.80
N PHE A 123 0.42 9.53 -11.57
CA PHE A 123 1.82 9.27 -11.82
C PHE A 123 2.28 10.05 -13.06
N ARG A 124 3.54 10.45 -13.07
CA ARG A 124 4.19 10.94 -14.29
C ARG A 124 4.31 9.77 -15.25
N GLU A 125 4.19 10.06 -16.54
CA GLU A 125 4.42 9.07 -17.58
C GLU A 125 5.83 8.51 -17.40
N ILE A 126 5.92 7.19 -17.20
CA ILE A 126 7.21 6.51 -17.07
C ILE A 126 7.76 6.38 -18.49
N VAL A 127 8.53 7.37 -18.92
CA VAL A 127 9.30 7.27 -20.17
C VAL A 127 10.27 6.09 -20.02
N GLY A 128 10.08 5.07 -20.86
CA GLY A 128 10.49 3.70 -20.62
C GLY A 128 11.92 3.49 -20.11
N SER A 129 12.05 2.78 -19.00
CA SER A 129 13.20 1.94 -18.76
C SER A 129 12.80 0.53 -19.17
N ASN A 130 13.40 0.01 -20.25
CA ASN A 130 13.17 -1.34 -20.77
C ASN A 130 13.19 -2.39 -19.65
N PHE A 131 12.02 -2.86 -19.21
CA PHE A 131 11.90 -4.14 -18.53
C PHE A 131 11.80 -5.23 -19.61
N ARG A 132 12.94 -5.54 -20.22
CA ARG A 132 13.15 -6.80 -20.93
C ARG A 132 13.79 -7.81 -19.98
#